data_AF-A0A2N5KCG6-F1
#
_entry.id   AF-A0A2N5KCG6-F1
#
_cell.length_a   1.000
_cell.length_b   1.000
_cell.length_c   1.000
_cell.angle_alpha   90.00
_cell.angle_beta   90.00
_cell.angle_gamma   90.00
#
_symmetry.space_group_name_H-M   'P 1'
#
loop_
_entity.id
_entity.type
_entity.pdbx_description
1 polymer ?
#
loop_
_entity_poly.entity_id
_entity_poly.type
_entity_poly.pdbx_seq_one_letter_code
_entity_poly.pdbx_strand_id
1 'polypeptide(L)'
;GATTNGGDMGSMMGGGDMGSMMGNGGGMGSMMGGEGGGQMMGSFDENKPFDLQFIDQMTMHHEGAIMSSEHMIGDSERPELRQLAESIQKSQSEQIKQMQGFREEWYADAEQTSGMPAGMMDQMMGDGTAMRQMMGGSMQEVMGGDVTDEMFLRMMIPHHQMAVDMANRALDGSAEH
;
A
#
# COMPACT_ATOMS: atom_id res chain seq x y z
N GLY A 1 21.21 4.89 64.43
CA GLY A 1 19.98 4.22 63.99
C GLY A 1 20.36 2.97 63.24
N ALA A 2 19.64 1.88 63.53
CA ALA A 2 19.56 0.59 62.83
C ALA A 2 20.83 -0.26 62.64
N THR A 3 20.70 -1.52 63.04
CA THR A 3 21.68 -2.61 62.94
C THR A 3 21.13 -3.74 62.06
N THR A 4 22.03 -4.48 61.40
CA THR A 4 21.94 -5.88 60.91
C THR A 4 21.10 -6.14 59.64
N ASN A 5 21.32 -7.14 58.78
CA ASN A 5 22.30 -8.25 58.67
C ASN A 5 22.13 -8.96 57.29
N GLY A 6 23.15 -9.74 56.88
CA GLY A 6 23.04 -10.91 55.98
C GLY A 6 23.14 -10.60 54.47
N GLY A 7 24.12 -11.10 53.70
CA GLY A 7 24.70 -12.45 53.63
C GLY A 7 24.25 -13.04 52.28
N ASP A 8 24.99 -12.85 51.20
CA ASP A 8 26.11 -13.66 50.69
C ASP A 8 25.68 -14.69 49.63
N MET A 9 26.58 -14.85 48.66
CA MET A 9 26.74 -15.89 47.64
C MET A 9 25.88 -15.87 46.37
N GLY A 10 26.60 -15.94 45.25
CA GLY A 10 26.18 -16.84 44.18
C GLY A 10 26.38 -16.30 42.77
N SER A 11 27.64 -16.12 42.38
CA SER A 11 28.05 -16.05 40.98
C SER A 11 27.42 -17.20 40.18
N MET A 12 26.73 -16.92 39.07
CA MET A 12 26.52 -17.86 37.97
C MET A 12 25.87 -17.16 36.76
N MET A 13 26.62 -17.18 35.65
CA MET A 13 26.14 -17.23 34.26
C MET A 13 25.34 -16.00 33.78
N GLY A 14 25.78 -15.22 32.82
CA GLY A 14 26.48 -15.59 31.60
C GLY A 14 25.76 -14.82 30.49
N GLY A 15 26.51 -14.04 29.72
CA GLY A 15 25.98 -13.37 28.53
C GLY A 15 25.35 -14.42 27.62
N GLY A 16 24.07 -14.25 27.33
CA GLY A 16 23.29 -15.16 26.51
C GLY A 16 22.22 -14.37 25.77
N ASP A 17 22.56 -14.04 24.52
CA ASP A 17 21.65 -13.96 23.38
C ASP A 17 20.26 -13.33 23.58
N MET A 18 20.23 -12.00 23.56
CA MET A 18 19.09 -11.28 22.98
C MET A 18 19.15 -11.26 21.43
N GLY A 19 19.97 -12.14 20.83
CA GLY A 19 20.05 -12.40 19.38
C GLY A 19 19.15 -13.54 18.90
N SER A 20 18.54 -14.31 19.79
CA SER A 20 17.79 -15.54 19.43
C SER A 20 16.27 -15.39 19.40
N MET A 21 15.70 -14.19 19.61
CA MET A 21 14.25 -13.94 19.41
C MET A 21 13.91 -13.26 18.08
N MET A 22 14.89 -12.99 17.21
CA MET A 22 14.66 -12.61 15.80
C MET A 22 14.58 -13.84 14.86
N GLY A 23 14.30 -15.01 15.42
CA GLY A 23 14.23 -16.27 14.68
C GLY A 23 12.81 -16.70 14.31
N ASN A 24 11.95 -15.80 13.82
CA ASN A 24 10.86 -16.15 12.88
C ASN A 24 10.12 -14.88 12.34
N GLY A 25 10.87 -13.86 11.89
CA GLY A 25 10.30 -12.64 11.29
C GLY A 25 9.72 -12.82 9.88
N GLY A 26 9.40 -14.05 9.46
CA GLY A 26 9.00 -14.38 8.09
C GLY A 26 7.53 -14.20 7.76
N GLY A 27 6.67 -13.85 8.73
CA GLY A 27 5.21 -13.84 8.54
C GLY A 27 4.63 -12.59 7.90
N MET A 28 5.12 -11.40 8.25
CA MET A 28 4.54 -10.13 7.80
C MET A 28 5.33 -9.50 6.63
N GLY A 29 6.67 -9.59 6.67
CA GLY A 29 7.54 -9.10 5.59
C GLY A 29 7.41 -9.89 4.28
N SER A 30 7.06 -11.17 4.36
CA SER A 30 6.84 -12.03 3.18
C SER A 30 5.44 -11.88 2.56
N MET A 31 4.48 -11.26 3.25
CA MET A 31 3.14 -10.97 2.68
C MET A 31 3.11 -9.64 1.94
N MET A 32 3.85 -8.62 2.40
CA MET A 32 4.05 -7.37 1.64
C MET A 32 5.21 -7.42 0.64
N GLY A 33 6.14 -8.36 0.81
CA GLY A 33 7.28 -8.58 -0.11
C GLY A 33 7.21 -9.89 -0.90
N GLY A 34 6.06 -10.56 -0.92
CA GLY A 34 5.88 -11.80 -1.69
C GLY A 34 5.77 -11.51 -3.19
N GLU A 35 6.57 -12.23 -3.98
CA GLU A 35 6.58 -12.31 -5.44
C GLU A 35 5.23 -12.80 -6.05
N GLY A 36 4.09 -12.20 -5.67
CA GLY A 36 2.78 -12.63 -6.16
C GLY A 36 1.66 -11.61 -6.03
N GLY A 37 1.75 -10.62 -5.12
CA GLY A 37 0.71 -9.59 -4.95
C GLY A 37 1.00 -8.30 -5.71
N GLY A 38 2.23 -7.79 -5.63
CA GLY A 38 2.67 -6.57 -6.33
C GLY A 38 3.24 -6.80 -7.74
N GLN A 39 3.28 -8.05 -8.21
CA GLN A 39 3.92 -8.45 -9.47
C GLN A 39 2.96 -8.53 -10.68
N MET A 40 1.69 -8.11 -10.53
CA MET A 40 0.72 -8.18 -11.64
C MET A 40 0.38 -6.84 -12.31
N MET A 41 0.57 -5.69 -11.64
CA MET A 41 0.37 -4.39 -12.32
C MET A 41 1.53 -4.08 -13.27
N GLY A 42 1.19 -3.64 -14.48
CA GLY A 42 2.15 -3.42 -15.56
C GLY A 42 2.58 -4.70 -16.28
N SER A 43 1.99 -5.85 -15.97
CA SER A 43 2.11 -7.07 -16.78
C SER A 43 0.84 -7.26 -17.60
N PHE A 44 0.99 -7.49 -18.90
CA PHE A 44 -0.13 -7.61 -19.84
C PHE A 44 -0.03 -8.95 -20.57
N ASP A 45 -1.13 -9.70 -20.63
CA ASP A 45 -1.25 -10.91 -21.44
C ASP A 45 -1.46 -10.49 -22.90
N GLU A 46 -0.51 -10.84 -23.77
CA GLU A 46 -0.55 -10.55 -25.21
C GLU A 46 -1.75 -11.20 -25.93
N ASN A 47 -2.41 -12.19 -25.30
CA ASN A 47 -3.58 -12.87 -25.86
C ASN A 47 -4.92 -12.25 -25.43
N LYS A 48 -4.89 -11.16 -24.65
CA LYS A 48 -6.09 -10.44 -24.21
C LYS A 48 -6.03 -8.99 -24.69
N PRO A 49 -7.19 -8.32 -24.87
CA PRO A 49 -7.19 -6.91 -25.23
C PRO A 49 -6.38 -6.09 -24.23
N PHE A 50 -5.47 -5.26 -24.73
CA PHE A 50 -4.62 -4.42 -23.91
C PHE A 50 -5.45 -3.37 -23.18
N ASP A 51 -6.37 -2.70 -23.87
CA ASP A 51 -7.17 -1.61 -23.28
C ASP A 51 -7.99 -2.11 -22.08
N LEU A 52 -8.57 -3.30 -22.21
CA LEU A 52 -9.31 -3.95 -21.13
C LEU A 52 -8.43 -4.17 -19.89
N GLN A 53 -7.21 -4.68 -20.10
CA GLN A 53 -6.25 -4.90 -19.02
C GLN A 53 -5.75 -3.59 -18.43
N PHE A 54 -5.45 -2.60 -19.27
CA PHE A 54 -5.02 -1.28 -18.83
C PHE A 54 -6.08 -0.59 -17.98
N ILE A 55 -7.33 -0.59 -18.42
CA ILE A 55 -8.47 -0.01 -17.69
C ILE A 55 -8.62 -0.66 -16.31
N ASP A 56 -8.64 -2.00 -16.26
CA ASP A 56 -8.82 -2.73 -15.00
C ASP A 56 -7.63 -2.50 -14.05
N GLN A 57 -6.39 -2.56 -14.54
CA GLN A 57 -5.20 -2.36 -13.71
C GLN A 57 -5.05 -0.91 -13.25
N MET A 58 -5.23 0.06 -14.15
CA MET A 58 -5.05 1.47 -13.83
C MET A 58 -6.15 1.97 -12.90
N THR A 59 -7.38 1.43 -12.99
CA THR A 59 -8.45 1.71 -12.02
C THR A 59 -8.02 1.30 -10.61
N MET A 60 -7.59 0.05 -10.42
CA MET A 60 -7.11 -0.43 -9.12
C MET A 60 -5.86 0.35 -8.65
N HIS A 61 -4.97 0.72 -9.57
CA HIS A 61 -3.79 1.51 -9.26
C HIS A 61 -4.16 2.91 -8.73
N HIS A 62 -5.16 3.56 -9.34
CA HIS A 62 -5.70 4.86 -8.90
C HIS A 62 -6.43 4.77 -7.56
N GLU A 63 -7.19 3.69 -7.30
CA GLU A 63 -7.85 3.47 -6.01
C GLU A 63 -6.83 3.42 -4.85
N GLY A 64 -5.68 2.76 -5.06
CA GLY A 64 -4.59 2.77 -4.09
C GLY A 64 -4.02 4.16 -3.81
N ALA A 65 -3.86 5.01 -4.85
CA ALA A 65 -3.40 6.39 -4.68
C ALA A 65 -4.43 7.26 -3.94
N ILE A 66 -5.72 7.07 -4.20
CA ILE A 66 -6.81 7.79 -3.52
C ILE A 66 -6.80 7.45 -2.03
N MET A 67 -6.75 6.17 -1.67
CA MET A 67 -6.71 5.73 -0.28
C MET A 67 -5.52 6.33 0.48
N SER A 68 -4.32 6.29 -0.13
CA SER A 68 -3.13 6.90 0.48
C SER A 68 -3.24 8.42 0.59
N SER A 69 -3.87 9.08 -0.38
CA SER A 69 -4.10 10.52 -0.36
C SER A 69 -5.10 10.93 0.72
N GLU A 70 -6.15 10.16 0.97
CA GLU A 70 -7.13 10.41 2.05
C GLU A 70 -6.46 10.44 3.43
N HIS A 71 -5.54 9.51 3.69
CA HIS A 71 -4.74 9.53 4.91
C HIS A 71 -3.87 10.79 4.99
N MET A 72 -3.17 11.14 3.91
CA MET A 72 -2.29 12.31 3.86
C MET A 72 -3.06 13.64 4.10
N ILE A 73 -4.28 13.76 3.59
CA ILE A 73 -5.15 14.94 3.79
C ILE A 73 -5.50 15.14 5.27
N GLY A 74 -5.73 14.05 6.00
CA GLY A 74 -6.10 14.07 7.41
C GLY A 74 -4.92 14.13 8.38
N ASP A 75 -3.80 13.48 8.02
CA ASP A 75 -2.70 13.19 8.95
C ASP A 75 -1.48 14.11 8.75
N SER A 76 -1.41 14.94 7.72
CA SER A 76 -0.25 15.82 7.53
C SER A 76 -0.40 17.17 8.21
N GLU A 77 0.66 17.64 8.85
CA GLU A 77 0.75 19.02 9.35
C GLU A 77 1.21 20.00 8.25
N ARG A 78 1.71 19.50 7.11
CA ARG A 78 2.24 20.32 6.03
C ARG A 78 1.14 20.67 5.02
N PRO A 79 0.73 21.95 4.91
CA PRO A 79 -0.35 22.33 4.00
C PRO A 79 -0.03 22.03 2.54
N GLU A 80 1.25 22.05 2.14
CA GLU A 80 1.67 21.72 0.78
C GLU A 80 1.44 20.24 0.45
N LEU A 81 1.66 19.33 1.39
CA LEU A 81 1.43 17.89 1.17
C LEU A 81 -0.06 17.54 1.19
N ARG A 82 -0.85 18.22 2.01
CA ARG A 82 -2.32 18.11 1.94
C ARG A 82 -2.86 18.57 0.59
N GLN A 83 -2.40 19.71 0.09
CA GLN A 83 -2.79 20.21 -1.24
C GLN A 83 -2.37 19.26 -2.38
N LEU A 84 -1.18 18.67 -2.28
CA LEU A 84 -0.73 17.63 -3.21
C LEU A 84 -1.66 16.42 -3.19
N ALA A 85 -2.00 15.91 -1.99
CA ALA A 85 -2.89 14.77 -1.82
C ALA A 85 -4.32 15.05 -2.31
N GLU A 86 -4.89 16.23 -2.03
CA GLU A 86 -6.19 16.66 -2.57
C GLU A 86 -6.17 16.69 -4.11
N SER A 87 -5.07 17.17 -4.70
CA SER A 87 -4.91 17.22 -6.15
C SER A 87 -4.85 15.82 -6.77
N ILE A 88 -4.08 14.91 -6.17
CA ILE A 88 -4.01 13.50 -6.58
C ILE A 88 -5.38 12.84 -6.45
N GLN A 89 -6.04 12.95 -5.28
CA GLN A 89 -7.36 12.35 -5.05
C GLN A 89 -8.35 12.81 -6.12
N LYS A 90 -8.39 14.11 -6.41
CA LYS A 90 -9.28 14.68 -7.42
C LYS A 90 -8.99 14.14 -8.82
N SER A 91 -7.75 14.23 -9.29
CA SER A 91 -7.42 13.84 -10.66
C SER A 91 -7.60 12.34 -10.89
N GLN A 92 -7.15 11.51 -9.95
CA GLN A 92 -7.26 10.05 -10.03
C GLN A 92 -8.74 9.62 -9.99
N SER A 93 -9.59 10.30 -9.21
CA SER A 93 -11.03 10.04 -9.17
C SER A 93 -11.73 10.39 -10.49
N GLU A 94 -11.31 11.48 -11.14
CA GLU A 94 -11.83 11.85 -12.46
C GLU A 94 -11.42 10.84 -13.54
N GLN A 95 -10.18 10.34 -13.48
CA GLN A 95 -9.67 9.31 -14.40
C GLN A 95 -10.34 7.95 -14.20
N ILE A 96 -10.60 7.52 -12.96
CA ILE A 96 -11.40 6.31 -12.70
C ILE A 96 -12.76 6.39 -13.37
N LYS A 97 -13.47 7.53 -13.27
CA LYS A 97 -14.79 7.69 -13.91
C LYS A 97 -14.72 7.58 -15.42
N GLN A 98 -13.67 8.12 -16.04
CA GLN A 98 -13.45 7.99 -17.49
C GLN A 98 -13.19 6.54 -17.88
N MET A 99 -12.29 5.87 -17.16
CA MET A 99 -11.95 4.47 -17.42
C MET A 99 -13.15 3.53 -17.19
N GLN A 100 -13.99 3.78 -16.18
CA GLN A 100 -15.25 3.06 -15.98
C GLN A 100 -16.20 3.28 -17.16
N GLY A 101 -16.32 4.51 -17.67
CA GLY A 101 -17.10 4.80 -18.88
C GLY A 101 -16.59 4.02 -20.10
N PHE A 102 -15.28 3.99 -20.33
CA PHE A 102 -14.67 3.20 -21.40
C PHE A 102 -14.88 1.68 -21.20
N ARG A 103 -14.79 1.22 -19.95
CA ARG A 103 -15.00 -0.19 -19.58
C ARG A 103 -16.41 -0.66 -19.94
N GLU A 104 -17.41 0.17 -19.63
CA GLU A 104 -18.81 -0.07 -19.94
C GLU A 104 -19.09 0.02 -21.45
N GLU A 105 -18.51 1.00 -22.14
CA GLU A 105 -18.75 1.24 -23.56
C GLU A 105 -18.10 0.17 -24.45
N TRP A 106 -16.84 -0.20 -24.18
CA TRP A 106 -16.05 -1.05 -25.07
C TRP A 106 -16.09 -2.52 -24.67
N TYR A 107 -16.34 -2.82 -23.40
CA TYR A 107 -16.15 -4.15 -22.83
C TYR A 107 -17.27 -4.60 -21.88
N ALA A 108 -18.51 -4.15 -22.06
CA ALA A 108 -19.65 -4.41 -21.15
C ALA A 108 -19.79 -5.86 -20.65
N ASP A 109 -19.53 -6.84 -21.53
CA ASP A 109 -19.69 -8.28 -21.24
C ASP A 109 -18.36 -8.98 -20.88
N ALA A 110 -17.25 -8.25 -20.83
CA ALA A 110 -15.94 -8.83 -20.55
C ALA A 110 -15.73 -9.05 -19.04
N GLU A 111 -15.17 -10.20 -18.68
CA GLU A 111 -14.74 -10.51 -17.31
C GLU A 111 -13.57 -9.62 -16.85
N GLN A 112 -13.44 -9.43 -15.54
CA GLN A 112 -12.32 -8.69 -14.94
C GLN A 112 -10.97 -9.36 -15.28
N THR A 113 -9.99 -8.59 -15.73
CA THR A 113 -8.70 -9.10 -16.21
C THR A 113 -7.62 -9.16 -15.15
N SER A 114 -7.74 -8.38 -14.07
CA SER A 114 -6.74 -8.28 -13.01
C SER A 114 -7.33 -8.73 -11.67
N GLY A 115 -6.72 -9.76 -11.05
CA GLY A 115 -7.15 -10.34 -9.77
C GLY A 115 -6.82 -9.41 -8.59
N MET A 116 -7.54 -9.39 -7.47
CA MET A 116 -8.32 -10.43 -6.80
C MET A 116 -9.83 -10.15 -6.86
N PRO A 117 -10.71 -11.17 -6.72
CA PRO A 117 -12.13 -10.90 -6.48
C PRO A 117 -12.27 -9.99 -5.26
N ALA A 118 -13.02 -8.90 -5.38
CA ALA A 118 -13.11 -7.84 -4.36
C ALA A 118 -13.34 -8.37 -2.93
N GLY A 119 -14.08 -9.48 -2.79
CA GLY A 119 -14.33 -10.13 -1.50
C GLY A 119 -13.11 -10.74 -0.80
N MET A 120 -12.01 -11.01 -1.52
CA MET A 120 -10.79 -11.58 -0.93
C MET A 120 -9.90 -10.51 -0.30
N MET A 121 -9.95 -9.26 -0.80
CA MET A 121 -9.20 -8.14 -0.22
C MET A 121 -9.84 -7.65 1.08
N ASP A 122 -11.17 -7.58 1.12
CA ASP A 122 -11.97 -7.29 2.34
C ASP A 122 -11.68 -8.29 3.47
N GLN A 123 -11.55 -9.57 3.10
CA GLN A 123 -11.27 -10.65 4.06
C GLN A 123 -9.82 -10.67 4.57
N MET A 124 -8.88 -10.09 3.83
CA MET A 124 -7.45 -10.10 4.17
C MET A 124 -7.00 -8.84 4.90
N MET A 125 -7.61 -7.68 4.60
CA MET A 125 -7.30 -6.39 5.24
C MET A 125 -8.20 -6.10 6.45
N GLY A 126 -9.38 -6.75 6.55
CA GLY A 126 -10.41 -6.32 7.49
C GLY A 126 -10.79 -4.85 7.26
N ASP A 127 -11.64 -4.29 8.13
CA ASP A 127 -12.07 -2.89 8.01
C ASP A 127 -11.00 -1.85 8.42
N GLY A 128 -9.72 -2.23 8.50
CA GLY A 128 -8.61 -1.38 8.99
C GLY A 128 -8.71 -0.96 10.46
N THR A 129 -9.85 -1.19 11.12
CA THR A 129 -10.11 -0.77 12.50
C THR A 129 -9.36 -1.68 13.49
N ALA A 130 -9.19 -2.96 13.16
CA ALA A 130 -8.36 -3.89 13.94
C ALA A 130 -6.87 -3.46 13.98
N MET A 131 -6.32 -2.98 12.87
CA MET A 131 -4.93 -2.49 12.83
C MET A 131 -4.79 -1.16 13.58
N ARG A 132 -5.74 -0.23 13.42
CA ARG A 132 -5.80 1.02 14.20
C ARG A 132 -5.91 0.76 15.71
N GLN A 133 -6.67 -0.26 16.11
CA GLN A 133 -6.83 -0.63 17.51
C GLN A 133 -5.60 -1.34 18.09
N MET A 134 -4.88 -2.13 17.29
CA MET A 134 -3.59 -2.72 17.71
C MET A 134 -2.46 -1.68 17.80
N MET A 135 -2.41 -0.70 16.88
CA MET A 135 -1.33 0.30 16.84
C MET A 135 -1.61 1.54 17.72
N GLY A 136 -2.86 1.75 18.15
CA GLY A 136 -3.19 2.70 19.20
C GLY A 136 -3.27 4.17 18.78
N GLY A 137 -3.59 4.46 17.51
CA GLY A 137 -3.71 5.83 17.00
C GLY A 137 -3.68 5.92 15.47
N SER A 138 -3.71 7.13 14.91
CA SER A 138 -3.39 7.38 13.50
C SER A 138 -1.92 7.05 13.22
N MET A 139 -1.55 6.87 11.94
CA MET A 139 -0.16 6.59 11.57
C MET A 139 0.75 7.75 12.01
N GLN A 140 0.25 8.98 11.96
CA GLN A 140 0.92 10.14 12.52
C GLN A 140 1.13 10.05 14.05
N GLU A 141 0.13 9.63 14.82
CA GLU A 141 0.27 9.50 16.28
C GLU A 141 1.30 8.43 16.66
N VAL A 142 1.40 7.37 15.86
CA VAL A 142 2.29 6.24 16.13
C VAL A 142 3.70 6.46 15.57
N MET A 143 3.85 7.11 14.41
CA MET A 143 5.11 7.22 13.68
C MET A 143 5.68 8.64 13.63
N GLY A 144 4.87 9.66 13.94
CA GLY A 144 5.21 11.08 13.80
C GLY A 144 4.86 11.62 12.40
N GLY A 145 4.37 12.87 12.34
CA GLY A 145 3.88 13.47 11.09
C GLY A 145 4.93 13.54 9.97
N ASP A 146 6.16 13.95 10.29
CA ASP A 146 7.25 14.00 9.30
C ASP A 146 7.58 12.60 8.73
N VAL A 147 7.39 11.52 9.51
CA VAL A 147 7.62 10.14 9.04
C VAL A 147 6.50 9.70 8.11
N THR A 148 5.25 10.04 8.41
CA THR A 148 4.10 9.79 7.52
C THR A 148 4.25 10.54 6.19
N ASP A 149 4.68 11.80 6.24
CA ASP A 149 4.95 12.63 5.07
C ASP A 149 6.06 12.03 4.18
N GLU A 150 7.18 11.63 4.78
CA GLU A 150 8.29 11.02 4.07
C GLU A 150 7.89 9.67 3.45
N MET A 151 7.13 8.85 4.17
CA MET A 151 6.64 7.56 3.66
C MET A 151 5.71 7.74 2.47
N PHE A 152 4.77 8.69 2.54
CA PHE A 152 3.89 9.00 1.42
C PHE A 152 4.69 9.36 0.17
N LEU A 153 5.67 10.27 0.27
CA LEU A 153 6.49 10.66 -0.88
C LEU A 153 7.31 9.47 -1.41
N ARG A 154 7.92 8.67 -0.52
CA ARG A 154 8.70 7.48 -0.89
C ARG A 154 7.87 6.41 -1.59
N MET A 155 6.58 6.30 -1.27
CA MET A 155 5.66 5.34 -1.90
C MET A 155 5.01 5.92 -3.16
N MET A 156 4.62 7.19 -3.13
CA MET A 156 3.82 7.82 -4.18
C MET A 156 4.65 8.15 -5.43
N ILE A 157 5.94 8.46 -5.28
CA ILE A 157 6.86 8.67 -6.42
C ILE A 157 6.98 7.41 -7.30
N PRO A 158 7.40 6.24 -6.78
CA PRO A 158 7.50 5.03 -7.61
C PRO A 158 6.13 4.54 -8.10
N HIS A 159 5.06 4.74 -7.33
CA HIS A 159 3.68 4.48 -7.77
C HIS A 159 3.34 5.29 -9.04
N HIS A 160 3.62 6.60 -9.05
CA HIS A 160 3.40 7.43 -10.23
C HIS A 160 4.30 7.03 -11.41
N GLN A 161 5.55 6.63 -11.15
CA GLN A 161 6.44 6.15 -12.21
C GLN A 161 5.88 4.88 -12.88
N MET A 162 5.31 3.95 -12.11
CA MET A 162 4.63 2.77 -12.66
C MET A 162 3.46 3.17 -13.57
N ALA A 163 2.64 4.14 -13.15
CA ALA A 163 1.54 4.64 -13.98
C ALA A 163 2.02 5.25 -15.31
N VAL A 164 3.12 6.01 -15.27
CA VAL A 164 3.75 6.57 -16.48
C VAL A 164 4.23 5.45 -17.41
N ASP A 165 4.88 4.43 -16.87
CA ASP A 165 5.39 3.31 -17.66
C ASP A 165 4.24 2.52 -18.32
N MET A 166 3.13 2.29 -17.59
CA MET A 166 1.92 1.68 -18.14
C MET A 166 1.28 2.53 -19.24
N ALA A 167 1.18 3.85 -19.02
CA ALA A 167 0.62 4.78 -20.01
C ALA A 167 1.46 4.84 -21.29
N ASN A 168 2.80 4.79 -21.17
CA ASN A 168 3.69 4.75 -22.34
C ASN A 168 3.47 3.49 -23.18
N ARG A 169 3.21 2.33 -22.55
CA ARG A 169 2.88 1.10 -23.30
C ARG A 169 1.58 1.22 -24.10
N ALA A 170 0.60 1.95 -23.58
CA ALA A 170 -0.63 2.25 -24.31
C ALA A 170 -0.34 3.08 -25.58
N LEU A 171 0.56 4.07 -25.45
CA LEU A 171 0.95 4.96 -26.56
C LEU A 171 1.80 4.26 -27.64
N ASP A 172 2.52 3.19 -27.29
CA ASP A 172 3.37 2.43 -28.22
C ASP A 172 2.58 1.55 -29.23
N GLY A 173 1.26 1.75 -29.32
CA GLY A 173 0.38 1.05 -30.27
C GLY A 173 -0.18 -0.26 -29.74
N SER A 174 -0.10 -0.48 -28.43
CA SER A 174 -0.76 -1.63 -27.78
C SER A 174 -2.26 -1.45 -27.63
N ALA A 175 -2.73 -0.19 -27.59
CA ALA A 175 -4.15 0.14 -27.46
C ALA A 175 -4.93 -0.17 -28.74
N GLU A 176 -6.12 -0.75 -28.58
CA GLU A 176 -7.01 -1.15 -29.66
C GLU A 176 -8.05 -0.08 -30.02
N HIS A 177 -8.34 0.85 -29.09
CA HIS A 177 -9.29 1.97 -29.22
C HIS A 177 -8.61 3.34 -29.06
#